data_AF-A0A0Q0S9L9-F1
#
_entry.id   AF-A0A0Q0S9L9-F1
#
_cell.length_a   1.000
_cell.length_b   1.000
_cell.length_c   1.000
_cell.angle_alpha   90.00
_cell.angle_beta   90.00
_cell.angle_gamma   90.00
#
_symmetry.space_group_name_H-M   'P 1'
#
loop_
_entity.id
_entity.type
_entity.pdbx_description
1 polymer ?
#
loop_
_entity_poly.entity_id
_entity_poly.type
_entity_poly.pdbx_seq_one_letter_code
_entity_poly.pdbx_strand_id
1 'polypeptide(L)'
;MYNFLFLLVTSFCFGQSYNCLEEGIGEIISNKVELKSMKYKQLNYEREKKYIVDSKVKISLSNTSSFIELIGKKRKMSFSQMTKNGKNIFLNLEDVFYLKYKKEILYIFEFKTLYQGIGINTYNVIFSKNKGEILFKQWNSSGNGISNSFGISKNKLFVLNQIRDSINYYELKNKIIKYQHNYSSLIKIDSLGKVCVQNGYKF
;
A
#
# COMPACT_ATOMS: atom_id res chain seq x y z
N MET A 1 -7.82 52.97 7.23
CA MET A 1 -8.62 51.81 7.72
C MET A 1 -9.01 50.81 6.61
N TYR A 2 -8.35 50.81 5.43
CA TYR A 2 -8.70 49.86 4.34
C TYR A 2 -7.81 48.60 4.28
N ASN A 3 -6.62 48.61 4.90
CA ASN A 3 -5.69 47.46 4.85
C ASN A 3 -6.14 46.29 5.74
N PHE A 4 -6.88 46.55 6.82
CA PHE A 4 -7.40 45.50 7.71
C PHE A 4 -8.59 44.75 7.09
N LEU A 5 -9.41 45.44 6.30
CA LEU A 5 -10.55 44.84 5.61
C LEU A 5 -10.09 43.91 4.49
N PHE A 6 -9.01 44.27 3.78
CA PHE A 6 -8.43 43.46 2.71
C PHE A 6 -7.85 42.13 3.25
N LEU A 7 -7.17 42.16 4.40
CA LEU A 7 -6.65 40.97 5.07
C LEU A 7 -7.76 39.99 5.52
N LEU A 8 -8.86 40.51 6.05
CA LEU A 8 -10.04 39.70 6.43
C LEU A 8 -10.76 39.12 5.22
N VAL A 9 -10.94 39.89 4.14
CA VAL A 9 -11.59 39.38 2.92
C VAL A 9 -10.74 38.31 2.22
N THR A 10 -9.41 38.41 2.28
CA THR A 10 -8.53 37.34 1.77
C THR A 10 -8.48 36.09 2.66
N SER A 11 -8.84 36.16 3.94
CA SER A 11 -8.86 34.94 4.78
C SER A 11 -10.11 34.09 4.59
N PHE A 12 -11.23 34.69 4.15
CA PHE A 12 -12.51 33.97 3.94
C PHE A 12 -12.66 33.38 2.53
N CYS A 13 -11.93 33.87 1.52
CA CYS A 13 -12.04 33.38 0.14
C CYS A 13 -11.10 32.20 -0.21
N PHE A 14 -10.21 31.79 0.69
CA PHE A 14 -9.24 30.70 0.43
C PHE A 14 -9.30 29.57 1.45
N GLY A 15 -10.45 29.38 2.11
CA GLY A 15 -10.68 28.19 2.91
C GLY A 15 -10.74 26.95 2.01
N GLN A 16 -9.68 26.13 2.00
CA GLN A 16 -9.72 24.83 1.32
C GLN A 16 -10.80 23.97 1.98
N SER A 17 -11.85 23.68 1.22
CA SER A 17 -12.95 22.79 1.63
C SER A 17 -12.55 21.32 1.48
N TYR A 18 -12.92 20.49 2.46
CA TYR A 18 -12.60 19.06 2.50
C TYR A 18 -13.88 18.21 2.51
N ASN A 19 -13.81 17.01 1.93
CA ASN A 19 -14.84 15.99 2.00
C ASN A 19 -14.28 14.74 2.69
N CYS A 20 -15.00 14.23 3.70
CA CYS A 20 -14.61 13.04 4.45
C CYS A 20 -15.19 11.78 3.81
N LEU A 21 -14.36 10.75 3.68
CA LEU A 21 -14.67 9.47 3.07
C LEU A 21 -15.20 8.52 4.14
N GLU A 22 -16.32 7.87 3.89
CA GLU A 22 -16.97 6.95 4.85
C GLU A 22 -16.30 5.57 4.85
N GLU A 23 -16.00 5.05 3.66
CA GLU A 23 -15.38 3.74 3.36
C GLU A 23 -13.88 3.86 3.02
N GLY A 24 -13.29 5.04 3.26
CA GLY A 24 -11.87 5.33 3.06
C GLY A 24 -11.48 5.61 1.61
N ILE A 25 -10.18 5.52 1.30
CA ILE A 25 -9.60 6.02 0.03
C ILE A 25 -10.07 5.25 -1.23
N GLY A 26 -10.83 4.17 -1.07
CA GLY A 26 -11.45 3.48 -2.19
C GLY A 26 -12.55 4.32 -2.86
N GLU A 27 -13.19 5.23 -2.12
CA GLU A 27 -14.30 6.06 -2.63
C GLU A 27 -13.87 7.10 -3.68
N ILE A 28 -12.60 7.51 -3.66
CA ILE A 28 -12.07 8.51 -4.61
C ILE A 28 -11.62 7.89 -5.93
N ILE A 29 -11.75 6.57 -6.10
CA ILE A 29 -11.36 5.83 -7.31
C ILE A 29 -12.61 5.50 -8.13
N SER A 30 -12.74 6.10 -9.31
CA SER A 30 -13.88 5.87 -10.21
C SER A 30 -13.89 4.46 -10.80
N ASN A 31 -12.73 3.94 -11.19
CA ASN A 31 -12.57 2.60 -11.75
C ASN A 31 -11.80 1.70 -10.77
N LYS A 32 -12.48 1.32 -9.68
CA LYS A 32 -11.90 0.48 -8.63
C LYS A 32 -11.63 -0.93 -9.16
N VAL A 33 -10.53 -1.50 -8.69
CA VAL A 33 -10.12 -2.86 -9.02
C VAL A 33 -10.35 -3.74 -7.80
N GLU A 34 -11.19 -4.77 -7.96
CA GLU A 34 -11.43 -5.74 -6.90
C GLU A 34 -10.28 -6.73 -6.74
N LEU A 35 -9.89 -6.95 -5.48
CA LEU A 35 -8.89 -7.92 -5.09
C LEU A 35 -9.55 -9.24 -4.68
N LYS A 36 -8.94 -10.36 -5.07
CA LYS A 36 -9.41 -11.68 -4.67
C LYS A 36 -8.50 -12.27 -3.62
N SER A 37 -9.05 -12.56 -2.44
CA SER A 37 -8.32 -13.22 -1.36
C SER A 37 -7.89 -14.65 -1.75
N MET A 38 -6.74 -15.07 -1.27
CA MET A 38 -6.16 -16.38 -1.52
C MET A 38 -5.75 -17.05 -0.21
N LYS A 39 -6.08 -18.35 -0.11
CA LYS A 39 -5.55 -19.21 0.96
C LYS A 39 -4.11 -19.60 0.65
N TYR A 40 -3.33 -19.83 1.69
CA TYR A 40 -1.95 -20.31 1.61
C TYR A 40 -1.68 -21.34 2.70
N LYS A 41 -0.69 -22.21 2.48
CA LYS A 41 -0.24 -23.19 3.47
C LYS A 41 1.00 -22.65 4.19
N GLN A 42 0.96 -22.60 5.51
CA GLN A 42 2.10 -22.23 6.35
C GLN A 42 2.86 -23.48 6.83
N LEU A 43 4.18 -23.39 6.83
CA LEU A 43 5.11 -24.37 7.37
C LEU A 43 6.07 -23.65 8.33
N ASN A 44 6.09 -24.07 9.59
CA ASN A 44 6.92 -23.47 10.62
C ASN A 44 8.20 -24.27 10.82
N TYR A 45 9.32 -23.57 10.86
CA TYR A 45 10.64 -24.07 11.24
C TYR A 45 11.19 -23.20 12.36
N GLU A 46 12.13 -23.70 13.16
CA GLU A 46 12.60 -23.01 14.38
C GLU A 46 12.97 -21.53 14.19
N ARG A 47 13.53 -21.17 13.03
CA ARG A 47 13.98 -19.78 12.72
C ARG A 47 13.39 -19.21 11.43
N GLU A 48 12.46 -19.91 10.80
CA GLU A 48 11.92 -19.54 9.49
C GLU A 48 10.44 -19.94 9.38
N LYS A 49 9.64 -19.07 8.76
CA LYS A 49 8.27 -19.41 8.31
C LYS A 49 8.26 -19.48 6.79
N LYS A 50 7.75 -20.59 6.26
CA LYS A 50 7.53 -20.78 4.82
C LYS A 50 6.03 -20.76 4.52
N TYR A 51 5.65 -20.03 3.49
CA TYR A 51 4.27 -19.95 3.01
C TYR A 51 4.23 -20.40 1.56
N ILE A 52 3.31 -21.33 1.27
CA ILE A 52 3.04 -21.81 -0.09
C ILE A 52 1.70 -21.20 -0.49
N VAL A 53 1.75 -20.19 -1.37
CA VAL A 53 0.57 -19.43 -1.81
C VAL A 53 -0.21 -20.22 -2.87
N ASP A 54 0.52 -20.83 -3.81
CA ASP A 54 -0.01 -21.79 -4.76
C ASP A 54 1.08 -22.77 -5.19
N SER A 55 0.83 -23.62 -6.19
CA SER A 55 1.81 -24.58 -6.70
C SER A 55 3.05 -23.94 -7.34
N LYS A 56 3.10 -22.60 -7.47
CA LYS A 56 4.14 -21.86 -8.17
C LYS A 56 4.83 -20.79 -7.32
N VAL A 57 4.23 -20.33 -6.21
CA VAL A 57 4.78 -19.22 -5.42
C VAL A 57 5.00 -19.63 -3.97
N LYS A 58 6.22 -19.41 -3.50
CA LYS A 58 6.63 -19.62 -2.12
C LYS A 58 7.21 -18.34 -1.52
N ILE A 59 6.92 -18.12 -0.26
CA ILE A 59 7.47 -17.02 0.55
C ILE A 59 8.23 -17.63 1.71
N SER A 60 9.43 -17.13 1.95
CA SER A 60 10.26 -17.50 3.10
C SER A 60 10.50 -16.24 3.93
N LEU A 61 10.14 -16.30 5.21
CA LEU A 61 10.32 -15.22 6.19
C LEU A 61 11.21 -15.70 7.34
N SER A 62 12.22 -14.91 7.68
CA SER A 62 13.11 -15.13 8.84
C SER A 62 13.53 -13.79 9.45
N ASN A 63 14.17 -13.80 10.62
CA ASN A 63 14.66 -12.55 11.25
C ASN A 63 15.79 -11.87 10.47
N THR A 64 16.44 -12.57 9.53
CA THR A 64 17.61 -12.06 8.79
C THR A 64 17.32 -11.80 7.32
N SER A 65 16.45 -12.61 6.70
CA SER A 65 16.15 -12.51 5.28
C SER A 65 14.72 -12.92 4.97
N SER A 66 14.09 -12.17 4.06
CA SER A 66 12.77 -12.50 3.52
C SER A 66 12.79 -12.41 2.01
N PHE A 67 12.23 -13.41 1.35
CA PHE A 67 12.22 -13.51 -0.11
C PHE A 67 11.00 -14.25 -0.64
N ILE A 68 10.67 -13.94 -1.88
CA ILE A 68 9.68 -14.65 -2.70
C ILE A 68 10.43 -15.51 -3.72
N GLU A 69 9.96 -16.72 -3.94
CA GLU A 69 10.51 -17.68 -4.90
C GLU A 69 9.40 -18.21 -5.82
N LEU A 70 9.71 -18.36 -7.10
CA LEU A 70 8.88 -19.12 -8.03
C LEU A 70 9.34 -20.58 -8.01
N ILE A 71 8.46 -21.48 -7.60
CA ILE A 71 8.72 -22.93 -7.55
C ILE A 71 9.12 -23.40 -8.96
N GLY A 72 10.28 -24.07 -9.06
CA GLY A 72 10.89 -24.48 -10.32
C GLY A 72 11.87 -23.47 -10.94
N LYS A 73 12.02 -22.26 -10.37
CA LYS A 73 13.07 -21.31 -10.73
C LYS A 73 14.02 -21.13 -9.55
N LYS A 74 15.34 -21.18 -9.77
CA LYS A 74 16.36 -20.93 -8.73
C LYS A 74 16.44 -19.45 -8.28
N ARG A 75 15.56 -18.57 -8.77
CA ARG A 75 15.62 -17.12 -8.52
C ARG A 75 14.83 -16.77 -7.27
N LYS A 76 15.50 -16.10 -6.33
CA LYS A 76 14.90 -15.53 -5.12
C LYS A 76 14.81 -14.02 -5.25
N MET A 77 13.68 -13.45 -4.87
CA MET A 77 13.42 -12.01 -4.89
C MET A 77 13.34 -11.52 -3.44
N SER A 78 14.46 -10.98 -2.95
CA SER A 78 14.55 -10.48 -1.58
C SER A 78 13.82 -9.16 -1.39
N PHE A 79 13.25 -8.99 -0.21
CA PHE A 79 12.71 -7.71 0.25
C PHE A 79 13.21 -7.39 1.66
N SER A 80 13.37 -6.09 1.92
CA SER A 80 13.98 -5.62 3.17
C SER A 80 12.95 -5.68 4.29
N GLN A 81 13.41 -6.09 5.47
CA GLN A 81 12.64 -6.12 6.71
C GLN A 81 13.11 -5.04 7.69
N MET A 82 13.80 -4.02 7.18
CA MET A 82 14.35 -2.95 8.00
C MET A 82 13.34 -1.82 8.15
N THR A 83 13.20 -1.32 9.38
CA THR A 83 12.57 -0.04 9.65
C THR A 83 13.34 1.12 9.00
N LYS A 84 12.72 2.31 8.95
CA LYS A 84 13.42 3.56 8.64
C LYS A 84 14.67 3.78 9.52
N ASN A 85 14.66 3.28 10.75
CA ASN A 85 15.76 3.42 11.72
C ASN A 85 16.78 2.27 11.65
N GLY A 86 16.73 1.43 10.60
CA GLY A 86 17.71 0.36 10.38
C GLY A 86 17.55 -0.88 11.26
N LYS A 87 16.52 -0.96 12.11
CA LYS A 87 16.25 -2.15 12.93
C LYS A 87 15.56 -3.24 12.10
N ASN A 88 16.03 -4.48 12.23
CA ASN A 88 15.39 -5.66 11.65
C ASN A 88 14.08 -5.98 12.39
N ILE A 89 13.05 -6.29 11.62
CA ILE A 89 11.76 -6.74 12.12
C ILE A 89 11.45 -8.12 11.57
N PHE A 90 10.86 -8.97 12.39
CA PHE A 90 10.28 -10.21 11.90
C PHE A 90 8.89 -9.96 11.32
N LEU A 91 8.74 -10.24 10.03
CA LEU A 91 7.46 -10.17 9.33
C LEU A 91 6.68 -11.47 9.48
N ASN A 92 5.37 -11.37 9.63
CA ASN A 92 4.44 -12.48 9.53
C ASN A 92 3.48 -12.22 8.37
N LEU A 93 3.29 -13.20 7.49
CA LEU A 93 2.28 -13.07 6.44
C LEU A 93 0.89 -13.06 7.08
N GLU A 94 0.11 -12.02 6.81
CA GLU A 94 -1.26 -11.86 7.26
C GLU A 94 -2.24 -12.30 6.19
N ASP A 95 -2.13 -11.70 5.01
CA ASP A 95 -3.07 -11.93 3.92
C ASP A 95 -2.36 -11.98 2.57
N VAL A 96 -3.01 -12.67 1.64
CA VAL A 96 -2.60 -12.74 0.25
C VAL A 96 -3.78 -12.44 -0.65
N PHE A 97 -3.61 -11.46 -1.50
CA PHE A 97 -4.55 -11.16 -2.57
C PHE A 97 -3.92 -11.40 -3.92
N TYR A 98 -4.76 -11.65 -4.92
CA TYR A 98 -4.33 -11.54 -6.31
C TYR A 98 -5.21 -10.62 -7.11
N LEU A 99 -4.59 -10.06 -8.12
CA LEU A 99 -5.16 -9.17 -9.11
C LEU A 99 -4.72 -9.64 -10.51
N LYS A 100 -5.69 -9.81 -11.41
CA LYS A 100 -5.42 -9.95 -12.84
C LYS A 100 -5.56 -8.58 -13.52
N TYR A 101 -4.49 -8.11 -14.15
CA TYR A 101 -4.49 -6.87 -14.92
C TYR A 101 -3.84 -7.10 -16.28
N LYS A 102 -4.61 -6.90 -17.35
CA LYS A 102 -4.23 -7.31 -18.72
C LYS A 102 -3.84 -8.81 -18.71
N LYS A 103 -2.64 -9.15 -19.20
CA LYS A 103 -2.10 -10.54 -19.24
C LYS A 103 -1.23 -10.88 -18.01
N GLU A 104 -1.19 -10.03 -16.99
CA GLU A 104 -0.34 -10.19 -15.81
C GLU A 104 -1.15 -10.65 -14.59
N ILE A 105 -0.57 -11.55 -13.79
CA ILE A 105 -1.08 -11.92 -12.47
C ILE A 105 -0.19 -11.29 -11.41
N LEU A 106 -0.76 -10.40 -10.62
CA LEU A 106 -0.12 -9.74 -9.50
C LEU A 106 -0.59 -10.39 -8.20
N TYR A 107 0.36 -10.75 -7.35
CA TYR A 107 0.10 -11.08 -5.95
C TYR A 107 0.39 -9.88 -5.08
N ILE A 108 -0.46 -9.64 -4.09
CA ILE A 108 -0.27 -8.62 -3.07
C ILE A 108 -0.16 -9.37 -1.75
N PHE A 109 1.01 -9.24 -1.13
CA PHE A 109 1.31 -9.86 0.15
C PHE A 109 1.26 -8.79 1.22
N GLU A 110 0.37 -8.97 2.19
CA GLU A 110 0.28 -8.12 3.36
C GLU A 110 0.98 -8.81 4.54
N PHE A 111 1.98 -8.14 5.09
CA PHE A 111 2.76 -8.63 6.22
C PHE A 111 2.51 -7.78 7.45
N LYS A 112 2.31 -8.42 8.60
CA LYS A 112 2.31 -7.76 9.91
C LYS A 112 3.69 -7.79 10.54
N THR A 113 4.07 -6.69 11.18
CA THR A 113 5.21 -6.67 12.10
C THR A 113 4.83 -7.28 13.43
N LEU A 114 5.58 -8.28 13.89
CA LEU A 114 5.50 -8.73 15.28
C LEU A 114 6.41 -7.82 16.13
N TYR A 115 5.92 -7.36 17.29
CA TYR A 115 6.65 -6.56 18.29
C TYR A 115 6.99 -5.08 17.95
N GLN A 116 5.98 -4.21 17.91
CA GLN A 116 6.17 -2.79 18.29
C GLN A 116 4.96 -2.37 19.12
N GLY A 117 5.17 -2.06 20.40
CA GLY A 117 4.14 -1.72 21.39
C GLY A 117 3.29 -0.48 21.10
N ILE A 118 3.29 0.05 19.86
CA ILE A 118 2.43 1.14 19.39
C ILE A 118 2.18 0.91 17.88
N GLY A 119 1.00 0.39 17.53
CA GLY A 119 0.49 0.29 16.15
C GLY A 119 1.00 -0.89 15.33
N ILE A 120 0.08 -1.70 14.77
CA ILE A 120 0.43 -2.76 13.82
C ILE A 120 0.74 -2.11 12.47
N ASN A 121 2.01 -2.09 12.07
CA ASN A 121 2.40 -1.65 10.73
C ASN A 121 2.20 -2.82 9.75
N THR A 122 1.52 -2.56 8.64
CA THR A 122 1.41 -3.51 7.53
C THR A 122 2.47 -3.19 6.47
N TYR A 123 3.24 -4.18 6.07
CA TYR A 123 4.20 -4.08 4.97
C TYR A 123 3.61 -4.77 3.76
N ASN A 124 3.55 -4.07 2.63
CA ASN A 124 2.91 -4.57 1.43
C ASN A 124 3.93 -4.83 0.34
N VAL A 125 3.86 -6.01 -0.28
CA VAL A 125 4.69 -6.37 -1.44
C VAL A 125 3.78 -6.76 -2.60
N ILE A 126 3.96 -6.10 -3.76
CA ILE A 126 3.27 -6.48 -4.99
C ILE A 126 4.26 -7.23 -5.88
N PHE A 127 3.94 -8.47 -6.19
CA PHE A 127 4.77 -9.39 -6.93
C PHE A 127 4.10 -9.79 -8.26
N SER A 128 4.85 -9.70 -9.36
CA SER A 128 4.40 -10.14 -10.68
C SER A 128 4.78 -11.60 -10.89
N LYS A 129 3.75 -12.47 -11.01
CA LYS A 129 3.94 -13.91 -11.22
C LYS A 129 4.63 -14.20 -12.53
N ASN A 130 4.14 -13.59 -13.62
CA ASN A 130 4.58 -13.95 -14.96
C ASN A 130 6.02 -13.50 -15.19
N LYS A 131 6.38 -12.32 -14.68
CA LYS A 131 7.73 -11.75 -14.81
C LYS A 131 8.70 -12.27 -13.76
N GLY A 132 8.21 -12.68 -12.59
CA GLY A 132 9.05 -13.14 -11.48
C GLY A 132 9.84 -12.01 -10.83
N GLU A 133 9.19 -10.86 -10.60
CA GLU A 133 9.80 -9.67 -10.01
C GLU A 133 8.86 -8.96 -9.02
N ILE A 134 9.44 -8.29 -8.03
CA ILE A 134 8.72 -7.42 -7.10
C ILE A 134 8.54 -6.06 -7.78
N LEU A 135 7.28 -5.63 -7.91
CA LEU A 135 6.92 -4.38 -8.57
C LEU A 135 6.79 -3.20 -7.60
N PHE A 136 6.51 -3.51 -6.33
CA PHE A 136 6.25 -2.54 -5.27
C PHE A 136 6.57 -3.15 -3.92
N LYS A 137 7.12 -2.35 -3.01
CA LYS A 137 7.31 -2.72 -1.61
C LYS A 137 7.27 -1.47 -0.73
N GLN A 138 6.37 -1.40 0.24
CA GLN A 138 6.19 -0.20 1.05
C GLN A 138 5.68 -0.52 2.45
N TRP A 139 6.22 0.19 3.44
CA TRP A 139 5.70 0.24 4.80
C TRP A 139 4.45 1.11 4.85
N ASN A 140 3.34 0.54 5.31
CA ASN A 140 2.18 1.30 5.72
C ASN A 140 2.30 1.54 7.24
N SER A 141 2.22 2.81 7.65
CA SER A 141 2.52 3.24 9.02
C SER A 141 1.31 3.74 9.80
N SER A 142 0.08 3.34 9.45
CA SER A 142 -1.10 3.70 10.24
C SER A 142 -1.61 2.47 11.00
N GLY A 143 -1.48 2.52 12.33
CA GLY A 143 -1.91 1.49 13.27
C GLY A 143 -3.42 1.25 13.34
N ASN A 144 -4.21 1.89 12.47
CA ASN A 144 -5.56 1.50 12.09
C ASN A 144 -5.56 1.52 10.56
N GLY A 145 -5.78 0.35 9.95
CA GLY A 145 -5.49 0.09 8.55
C GLY A 145 -6.16 1.11 7.64
N ILE A 146 -5.37 1.81 6.84
CA ILE A 146 -5.90 2.47 5.66
C ILE A 146 -5.24 1.87 4.43
N SER A 147 -6.15 1.31 3.64
CA SER A 147 -6.03 0.30 2.61
C SER A 147 -5.17 0.76 1.45
N ASN A 148 -4.34 -0.13 0.92
CA ASN A 148 -3.99 0.04 -0.47
C ASN A 148 -5.28 -0.10 -1.28
N SER A 149 -5.62 0.92 -2.06
CA SER A 149 -6.74 0.84 -2.99
C SER A 149 -6.21 0.84 -4.42
N PHE A 150 -6.65 -0.13 -5.20
CA PHE A 150 -6.20 -0.32 -6.58
C PHE A 150 -7.24 0.26 -7.54
N GLY A 151 -6.75 0.94 -8.57
CA GLY A 151 -7.60 1.55 -9.59
C GLY A 151 -6.97 1.53 -10.98
N ILE A 152 -7.79 1.82 -11.98
CA ILE A 152 -7.34 2.00 -13.36
C ILE A 152 -7.66 3.41 -13.83
N SER A 153 -6.63 4.18 -14.16
CA SER A 153 -6.77 5.50 -14.79
C SER A 153 -6.03 5.51 -16.11
N LYS A 154 -6.68 5.97 -17.18
CA LYS A 154 -6.11 6.03 -18.55
C LYS A 154 -5.41 4.72 -18.97
N ASN A 155 -6.04 3.57 -18.74
CA ASN A 155 -5.50 2.23 -19.02
C ASN A 155 -4.18 1.91 -18.30
N LYS A 156 -3.94 2.51 -17.13
CA LYS A 156 -2.80 2.22 -16.26
C LYS A 156 -3.28 1.83 -14.88
N LEU A 157 -2.69 0.75 -14.35
CA LEU A 157 -2.92 0.33 -12.97
C LEU A 157 -2.20 1.29 -12.02
N PHE A 158 -2.92 1.76 -11.00
CA PHE A 158 -2.35 2.55 -9.92
C PHE A 158 -2.76 1.99 -8.56
N VAL A 159 -2.01 2.40 -7.54
CA VAL A 159 -2.23 2.11 -6.13
C VAL A 159 -2.27 3.43 -5.38
N LEU A 160 -3.36 3.67 -4.65
CA LEU A 160 -3.38 4.67 -3.60
C LEU A 160 -2.99 3.99 -2.30
N ASN A 161 -2.05 4.59 -1.60
CA ASN A 161 -1.59 4.12 -0.30
C ASN A 161 -1.63 5.31 0.66
N GLN A 162 -2.39 5.19 1.73
CA GLN A 162 -2.38 6.19 2.78
C GLN A 162 -1.18 6.00 3.70
N ILE A 163 -0.42 7.07 3.92
CA ILE A 163 0.65 7.13 4.90
C ILE A 163 0.41 8.36 5.78
N ARG A 164 0.03 8.14 7.04
CA ARG A 164 -0.27 9.20 8.01
C ARG A 164 -1.34 10.15 7.47
N ASP A 165 -0.98 11.40 7.26
CA ASP A 165 -1.74 12.54 6.76
C ASP A 165 -1.58 12.74 5.24
N SER A 166 -1.19 11.70 4.50
CA SER A 166 -1.05 11.75 3.04
C SER A 166 -1.67 10.54 2.33
N ILE A 167 -2.24 10.78 1.16
CA ILE A 167 -2.53 9.76 0.15
C ILE A 167 -1.43 9.83 -0.89
N ASN A 168 -0.74 8.71 -1.08
CA ASN A 168 0.33 8.58 -2.04
C ASN A 168 -0.13 7.78 -3.26
N TYR A 169 -0.01 8.39 -4.44
CA TYR A 169 -0.34 7.74 -5.71
C TYR A 169 0.89 7.07 -6.31
N TYR A 170 0.75 5.80 -6.67
CA TYR A 170 1.77 5.05 -7.38
C TYR A 170 1.21 4.45 -8.66
N GLU A 171 1.92 4.60 -9.78
CA GLU A 171 1.46 4.13 -11.09
C GLU A 171 2.40 3.07 -11.66
N LEU A 172 1.83 2.03 -12.28
CA LEU A 172 2.57 1.05 -13.05
C LEU A 172 3.14 1.69 -14.34
N LYS A 173 4.44 2.01 -14.32
CA LYS A 173 5.21 2.55 -15.46
C LYS A 173 6.46 1.69 -15.69
N ASN A 174 6.71 1.30 -16.93
CA ASN A 174 7.90 0.53 -17.32
C ASN A 174 8.14 -0.69 -16.41
N LYS A 175 7.09 -1.48 -16.23
CA LYS A 175 7.06 -2.70 -15.40
C LYS A 175 7.16 -2.48 -13.88
N ILE A 176 7.38 -1.27 -13.37
CA ILE A 176 7.52 -0.98 -11.94
C ILE A 176 6.39 -0.04 -11.49
N ILE A 177 5.90 -0.20 -10.25
CA ILE A 177 4.93 0.73 -9.66
C ILE A 177 5.71 1.87 -9.00
N LYS A 178 5.56 3.10 -9.51
CA LYS A 178 6.35 4.28 -9.12
C LYS A 178 5.49 5.41 -8.59
N TYR A 179 5.97 6.04 -7.51
CA TYR A 179 5.37 7.22 -6.89
C TYR A 179 5.20 8.36 -7.89
N GLN A 180 4.05 9.05 -7.85
CA GLN A 180 3.81 10.27 -8.62
C GLN A 180 3.34 11.39 -7.69
N HIS A 181 4.21 12.36 -7.42
CA HIS A 181 3.91 13.46 -6.51
C HIS A 181 2.71 14.32 -6.95
N ASN A 182 2.53 14.55 -8.26
CA ASN A 182 1.44 15.37 -8.81
C ASN A 182 0.04 14.84 -8.52
N TYR A 183 -0.07 13.56 -8.16
CA TYR A 183 -1.33 12.90 -7.85
C TYR A 183 -1.41 12.54 -6.37
N SER A 184 -0.36 12.75 -5.59
CA SER A 184 -0.41 12.57 -4.15
C SER A 184 -0.96 13.83 -3.49
N SER A 185 -1.65 13.67 -2.37
CA SER A 185 -2.25 14.79 -1.65
C SER A 185 -2.09 14.62 -0.15
N LEU A 186 -1.97 15.74 0.55
CA LEU A 186 -2.22 15.78 1.99
C LEU A 186 -3.72 15.56 2.25
N ILE A 187 -4.01 14.97 3.40
CA ILE A 187 -5.36 14.71 3.90
C ILE A 187 -5.49 15.20 5.32
N LYS A 188 -6.72 15.41 5.75
CA LYS A 188 -7.07 15.58 7.17
C LYS A 188 -7.64 14.26 7.68
N ILE A 189 -7.50 14.03 8.98
CA ILE A 189 -8.19 12.95 9.67
C ILE A 189 -9.14 13.63 10.66
N ASP A 190 -10.43 13.32 10.60
CA ASP A 190 -11.40 13.91 11.52
C ASP A 190 -11.33 13.27 12.91
N SER A 191 -12.15 13.75 13.85
CA SER A 191 -12.20 13.22 15.23
C SER A 191 -12.68 11.77 15.32
N LEU A 192 -13.32 11.25 14.28
CA LEU A 192 -13.79 9.87 14.18
C LEU A 192 -12.78 8.96 13.45
N GLY A 193 -11.64 9.51 13.01
CA GLY A 193 -10.62 8.77 12.28
C GLY A 193 -10.89 8.64 10.78
N LYS A 194 -11.89 9.36 10.24
CA LYS A 194 -12.22 9.34 8.80
C LYS A 194 -11.20 10.14 8.01
N VAL A 195 -10.92 9.67 6.80
CA VAL A 195 -10.01 10.33 5.86
C VAL A 195 -10.74 11.44 5.13
N CYS A 196 -10.24 12.66 5.21
CA CYS A 196 -10.83 13.80 4.52
C CYS A 196 -9.86 14.36 3.48
N VAL A 197 -10.32 14.39 2.23
CA VAL A 197 -9.56 14.88 1.06
C VAL A 197 -10.05 16.25 0.64
N GLN A 198 -9.24 17.01 -0.09
CA GLN A 198 -9.70 18.26 -0.68
C GLN A 198 -10.87 18.01 -1.65
N ASN A 199 -11.86 18.91 -1.63
CA ASN A 199 -12.99 18.82 -2.55
C ASN A 199 -12.51 18.73 -4.00
N GLY A 200 -13.03 17.75 -4.74
CA GLY A 200 -12.67 17.49 -6.14
C GLY A 200 -11.51 16.52 -6.36
N TYR A 201 -10.80 16.09 -5.31
CA TYR A 201 -9.74 15.08 -5.43
C TYR A 201 -10.32 13.70 -5.78
N LYS A 202 -10.11 13.24 -7.03
CA LYS A 202 -10.64 11.98 -7.59
C LYS A 202 -9.70 11.38 -8.65
N PHE A 203 -9.84 10.08 -8.90
CA PHE A 203 -9.08 9.29 -9.90
C PHE A 203 -9.96 8.45 -10.82
#